data_AF-A0A6L6Y585-F1
#
_entry.id   AF-A0A6L6Y585-F1
#
_cell.length_a   1.000
_cell.length_b   1.000
_cell.length_c   1.000
_cell.angle_alpha   90.00
_cell.angle_beta   90.00
_cell.angle_gamma   90.00
#
_symmetry.space_group_name_H-M   'P 1'
#
loop_
_entity.id
_entity.type
_entity.pdbx_description
1 polymer ?
#
loop_
_entity_poly.entity_id
_entity_poly.type
_entity_poly.pdbx_seq_one_letter_code
_entity_poly.pdbx_strand_id
1 'polypeptide(L)' 'MNISFPDETYRTLLKEANRRDMPMAKMCSELLQTAAKIIEKTNSDNQTDDQRGKSDHRDRKN' A
#
# COMPACT_ATOMS: atom_id res chain seq x y z
N MET A 1 3.77 15.09 -12.44
CA MET A 1 2.44 14.72 -11.91
C MET A 1 1.98 15.86 -11.03
N ASN A 2 0.78 16.42 -11.27
CA ASN A 2 0.25 17.49 -10.41
C ASN A 2 -0.82 16.87 -9.49
N ILE A 3 -0.65 17.02 -8.18
CA ILE A 3 -1.56 16.45 -7.18
C ILE A 3 -2.04 17.57 -6.27
N SER A 4 -3.35 17.62 -6.06
CA SER A 4 -4.00 18.58 -5.17
C SER A 4 -4.44 17.87 -3.90
N PHE A 5 -4.26 18.53 -2.76
CA PHE A 5 -4.74 18.07 -1.47
C PHE A 5 -5.77 19.06 -0.93
N PRO A 6 -6.74 18.61 -0.12
CA PRO A 6 -7.51 19.50 0.73
C PRO A 6 -6.57 20.37 1.59
N ASP A 7 -6.98 21.61 1.87
CA ASP A 7 -6.16 22.58 2.60
C ASP A 7 -5.56 22.05 3.90
N GLU A 8 -6.38 21.33 4.69
CA GLU A 8 -5.95 20.74 5.96
C GLU A 8 -4.84 19.69 5.76
N THR A 9 -5.03 18.80 4.77
CA THR A 9 -4.06 17.78 4.42
C THR A 9 -2.77 18.42 3.90
N TYR A 10 -2.87 19.43 3.04
CA TYR A 10 -1.71 20.17 2.52
C TYR A 10 -0.89 20.78 3.65
N ARG A 11 -1.54 21.52 4.57
CA ARG A 11 -0.88 22.16 5.71
C ARG A 11 -0.18 21.16 6.62
N THR A 12 -0.84 20.03 6.86
CA THR A 12 -0.28 18.95 7.69
C THR A 12 0.96 18.34 7.04
N LEU A 13 0.90 18.02 5.75
CA LEU A 13 2.03 17.46 5.01
C LEU A 13 3.20 18.46 4.93
N LEU A 14 2.92 19.74 4.69
CA LEU A 14 3.95 20.78 4.64
C LEU A 14 4.64 20.97 6.00
N LYS A 15 3.87 20.97 7.10
CA LYS A 15 4.41 21.05 8.46
C LYS A 15 5.34 19.87 8.77
N GLU A 16 4.93 18.66 8.42
CA GLU A 16 5.74 17.46 8.63
C GLU A 16 6.99 17.45 7.73
N ALA A 17 6.88 17.89 6.47
CA ALA A 17 8.01 18.03 5.57
C ALA A 17 9.07 18.99 6.14
N ASN A 18 8.64 20.14 6.64
CA ASN A 18 9.53 21.09 7.31
C ASN A 18 10.13 20.51 8.59
N ARG A 19 9.35 19.78 9.40
CA ARG A 19 9.84 19.14 10.62
C ARG A 19 10.94 18.11 10.35
N ARG A 20 10.91 17.46 9.18
CA ARG A 20 11.90 16.45 8.76
C ARG A 20 13.02 17.02 7.88
N ASP A 21 13.05 18.33 7.68
CA ASP A 21 13.98 19.01 6.78
C ASP A 21 14.05 18.35 5.40
N MET A 22 12.88 18.08 4.82
CA MET A 22 12.80 17.40 3.51
C MET A 22 11.76 18.05 2.59
N PRO A 23 11.96 18.00 1.26
CA PRO A 23 10.95 18.47 0.32
C PRO A 23 9.64 17.68 0.45
N MET A 24 8.50 18.38 0.53
CA MET A 24 7.17 17.76 0.64
C MET A 24 6.92 16.74 -0.46
N ALA A 25 7.35 17.01 -1.69
CA ALA A 25 7.24 16.07 -2.81
C ALA A 25 7.94 14.72 -2.52
N LYS A 26 9.15 14.76 -1.94
CA LYS A 26 9.90 13.55 -1.57
C LYS A 26 9.17 12.76 -0.48
N MET A 27 8.65 13.45 0.53
CA MET A 27 7.85 12.81 1.58
C MET A 27 6.59 12.14 1.01
N CYS A 28 5.87 12.82 0.12
CA CYS A 28 4.71 12.23 -0.55
C CYS A 28 5.09 10.98 -1.36
N SER A 29 6.22 10.99 -2.07
CA SER A 29 6.71 9.81 -2.78
C SER A 29 7.00 8.63 -1.83
N GLU A 30 7.66 8.88 -0.69
CA GLU A 30 7.95 7.84 0.30
C GLU A 30 6.67 7.26 0.93
N LEU A 31 5.69 8.11 1.23
CA LEU A 31 4.37 7.70 1.73
C LEU A 31 3.65 6.81 0.71
N LEU A 32 3.60 7.22 -0.56
CA LEU A 32 2.95 6.45 -1.63
C LEU A 32 3.63 5.09 -1.85
N GLN A 33 4.97 5.04 -1.83
CA GLN A 33 5.71 3.78 -1.93
C GLN A 33 5.43 2.85 -0.75
N THR A 34 5.36 3.40 0.47
CA THR A 34 5.05 2.62 1.67
C THR A 34 3.63 2.07 1.61
N ALA A 35 2.66 2.90 1.22
CA ALA A 35 1.27 2.48 1.03
C ALA A 35 1.15 1.38 -0.04
N ALA A 36 1.85 1.53 -1.17
CA ALA A 36 1.86 0.52 -2.23
C ALA A 36 2.36 -0.85 -1.73
N LYS A 37 3.45 -0.87 -0.95
CA LYS A 37 3.98 -2.12 -0.36
C LYS A 37 3.00 -2.78 0.62
N ILE A 38 2.30 -1.97 1.42
CA ILE A 38 1.28 -2.47 2.35
C ILE A 38 0.14 -3.12 1.55
N ILE A 39 -0.36 -2.45 0.51
CA ILE A 39 -1.45 -2.96 -0.34
C ILE A 39 -1.02 -4.25 -1.05
N GLU A 40 0.18 -4.26 -1.63
CA GLU A 40 0.75 -5.44 -2.29
C GLU A 40 0.83 -6.63 -1.34
N LYS A 41 1.38 -6.42 -0.14
CA LYS A 41 1.46 -7.46 0.89
C LYS A 41 0.07 -7.96 1.30
N THR A 42 -0.88 -7.07 1.59
CA THR A 42 -2.25 -7.46 1.96
C THR A 42 -2.91 -8.29 0.86
N ASN A 43 -2.70 -7.95 -0.40
CA ASN A 43 -3.24 -8.73 -1.52
C ASN A 43 -2.60 -10.11 -1.62
N SER A 44 -1.29 -10.22 -1.43
CA SER A 44 -0.58 -11.51 -1.42
C SER A 44 -0.97 -12.39 -0.23
N ASP A 45 -1.12 -11.81 0.96
CA ASP A 45 -1.53 -12.54 2.17
C ASP A 45 -2.96 -13.09 2.01
N ASN A 46 -3.90 -12.30 1.45
CA ASN A 46 -5.25 -12.77 1.14
C ASN A 46 -5.27 -13.83 0.03
N GLN A 47 -4.36 -13.78 -0.95
CA GLN A 47 -4.24 -14.82 -1.97
C GLN A 47 -3.77 -16.17 -1.39
N THR A 48 -3.03 -16.18 -0.28
CA THR A 48 -2.62 -17.42 0.39
C THR A 48 -3.69 -18.03 1.28
N ASP A 49 -4.68 -17.26 1.74
CA ASP A 49 -5.79 -17.77 2.55
C ASP A 49 -6.87 -18.44 1.68
N ASP A 50 -7.12 -17.90 0.48
CA ASP A 50 -8.07 -18.48 -0.49
C ASP A 50 -7.55 -19.76 -1.19
N GLN A 51 -6.27 -20.11 -1.04
CA GLN A 51 -5.68 -21.31 -1.65
C GLN A 51 -5.51 -22.50 -0.69
N ARG A 52 -5.83 -22.34 0.60
CA ARG A 52 -5.67 -23.44 1.59
C ARG A 52 -6.86 -24.40 1.67
N GLY A 53 -7.92 -24.14 0.91
CA GLY A 53 -9.08 -25.03 0.80
C GLY A 53 -9.35 -25.44 -0.63
N LYS A 54 -9.22 -26.75 -0.92
CA LYS A 54 -9.68 -27.47 -2.13
C LYS A 54 -8.63 -27.82 -3.18
N SER A 55 -7.47 -28.32 -2.76
CA SER A 55 -6.75 -29.34 -3.52
C SER A 55 -6.75 -30.62 -2.70
N ASP A 56 -7.81 -31.43 -2.80
CA ASP A 56 -7.80 -32.87 -2.44
C ASP A 56 -9.16 -33.54 -2.71
N HIS A 57 -9.52 -33.73 -3.98
CA HIS A 57 -10.49 -34.77 -4.33
C HIS A 57 -10.08 -35.59 -5.53
N ARG A 58 -9.09 -36.46 -5.26
CA ARG A 58 -8.97 -37.85 -5.71
C ARG A 58 -9.45 -38.14 -7.14
N ASP A 59 -8.48 -38.15 -8.05
CA ASP A 59 -8.42 -39.14 -9.10
C ASP A 59 -8.48 -40.55 -8.49
N ARG A 60 -9.67 -41.16 -8.47
CA ARG A 60 -9.84 -42.59 -8.18
C ARG A 60 -10.69 -43.25 -9.25
N LYS A 61 -9.96 -43.73 -10.27
CA LYS A 61 -10.10 -45.05 -10.92
C LYS A 61 -11.28 -45.23 -11.89
N ASN A 62 -10.95 -45.48 -13.16
CA ASN A 62 -11.70 -46.36 -14.05
C ASN A 62 -10.83 -47.58 -14.33
#